data_AF-A0A7V1SB46-F1
#
_entry.id   AF-A0A7V1SB46-F1
#
_cell.length_a   1.000
_cell.length_b   1.000
_cell.length_c   1.000
_cell.angle_alpha   90.00
_cell.angle_beta   90.00
_cell.angle_gamma   90.00
#
_symmetry.space_group_name_H-M   'P 1'
#
loop_
_entity.id
_entity.type
_entity.pdbx_description
1 polymer ?
#
loop_
_entity_poly.entity_id
_entity_poly.type
_entity_poly.pdbx_seq_one_letter_code
_entity_poly.pdbx_strand_id
1 'polypeptide(L)'
;MKKLVLVIAILVLIGACQKEKNTADSPTEAYKMLYKAVKSKKPEEIKKWISQGTLALSEARANMEKSSVEKIIANGFTETTFSASLPQIRDERINGDFGAIEVWNEKRRLWEDLPFIKEASVSFEFTGDDKSKILEIAKSTPTLEITEENSRVTGSSKPMLYSAAEDVKTKLEEAGAKVKIENISWRLAVGEIFNGVYKSPGKSQSLIEREAANAANQGTMPPTGLANSQSNTDTDSTKRKTK
;
A
#
# COMPACT_ATOMS: atom_id res chain seq x y z
N MET A 1 15.56 -28.21 -64.47
CA MET A 1 16.54 -27.77 -63.44
C MET A 1 16.29 -26.28 -63.18
N LYS A 2 15.99 -25.73 -62.01
CA LYS A 2 15.88 -26.16 -60.61
C LYS A 2 14.78 -25.28 -59.99
N LYS A 3 13.94 -25.88 -59.16
CA LYS A 3 13.02 -25.16 -58.24
C LYS A 3 13.87 -24.32 -57.29
N LEU A 4 13.52 -23.06 -57.03
CA LEU A 4 13.97 -22.38 -55.82
C LEU A 4 12.76 -21.78 -55.11
N VAL A 5 12.69 -22.17 -53.84
CA VAL A 5 11.54 -22.19 -52.96
C VAL A 5 11.40 -20.82 -52.30
N LEU A 6 10.17 -20.30 -52.36
CA LEU A 6 9.67 -19.19 -51.56
C LEU A 6 9.60 -19.64 -50.09
N VAL A 7 10.47 -19.11 -49.23
CA VAL A 7 10.38 -19.32 -47.77
C VAL A 7 9.68 -18.11 -47.16
N ILE A 8 8.36 -18.23 -46.99
CA ILE A 8 7.57 -17.35 -46.12
C ILE A 8 7.82 -17.85 -44.69
N ALA A 9 8.63 -17.12 -43.93
CA ALA A 9 8.77 -17.34 -42.50
C ALA A 9 7.49 -16.84 -41.79
N ILE A 10 6.56 -17.75 -41.56
CA ILE A 10 5.42 -17.54 -40.67
C ILE A 10 5.99 -17.52 -39.24
N LEU A 11 6.21 -16.32 -38.71
CA LEU A 11 6.47 -16.10 -37.29
C LEU A 11 5.17 -16.34 -36.52
N VAL A 12 4.94 -17.59 -36.11
CA VAL A 12 3.86 -17.95 -35.19
C VAL A 12 4.22 -17.37 -33.83
N LEU A 13 3.70 -16.17 -33.54
CA LEU A 13 3.61 -15.64 -32.18
C LEU A 13 2.66 -16.54 -31.39
N ILE A 14 3.23 -17.57 -30.76
CA ILE A 14 2.59 -18.28 -29.66
C ILE A 14 2.59 -17.30 -28.48
N GLY A 15 1.65 -16.35 -28.52
CA GLY A 15 1.25 -15.58 -27.36
C GLY A 15 0.61 -16.57 -26.38
N ALA A 16 1.45 -17.21 -25.57
CA ALA A 16 1.00 -17.93 -24.40
C ALA A 16 0.07 -16.98 -23.64
N CYS A 17 -1.17 -17.40 -23.47
CA CYS A 17 -2.16 -16.75 -22.65
C CYS A 17 -1.64 -16.81 -21.20
N GLN A 18 -0.69 -15.93 -20.86
CA GLN A 18 -0.32 -15.66 -19.48
C GLN A 18 -1.54 -14.96 -18.90
N LYS A 19 -2.41 -15.74 -18.25
CA LYS A 19 -3.51 -15.21 -17.45
C LYS A 19 -2.88 -14.21 -16.49
N GLU A 20 -3.10 -12.92 -16.71
CA GLU A 20 -2.50 -11.86 -15.89
C GLU A 20 -2.88 -12.12 -14.44
N LYS A 21 -1.85 -12.26 -13.59
CA LYS A 21 -2.05 -12.43 -12.15
C LYS A 21 -2.60 -11.11 -11.61
N ASN A 22 -3.89 -11.10 -11.28
CA ASN A 22 -4.62 -9.91 -10.81
C ASN A 22 -4.67 -9.79 -9.28
N THR A 23 -3.92 -10.63 -8.57
CA THR A 23 -3.83 -10.65 -7.10
C THR A 23 -2.37 -10.78 -6.68
N ALA A 24 -2.02 -10.18 -5.55
CA ALA A 24 -0.72 -10.33 -4.92
C ALA A 24 -0.89 -11.05 -3.58
N ASP A 25 -0.12 -12.14 -3.40
CA ASP A 25 -0.22 -13.01 -2.23
C ASP A 25 0.62 -12.50 -1.05
N SER A 26 1.55 -11.56 -1.31
CA SER A 26 2.35 -10.89 -0.28
C SER A 26 2.53 -9.37 -0.56
N PRO A 27 2.86 -8.57 0.46
CA PRO A 27 3.26 -7.16 0.29
C PRO A 27 4.40 -6.94 -0.72
N THR A 28 5.42 -7.79 -0.71
CA THR A 28 6.54 -7.74 -1.68
C THR A 28 6.06 -7.97 -3.10
N GLU A 29 5.15 -8.93 -3.31
CA GLU A 29 4.57 -9.17 -4.62
C GLU A 29 3.73 -7.98 -5.07
N ALA A 30 2.89 -7.42 -4.20
CA ALA A 30 2.08 -6.25 -4.48
C ALA A 30 2.95 -5.05 -4.89
N TYR A 31 4.06 -4.81 -4.19
CA TYR A 31 5.01 -3.76 -4.56
C TYR A 31 5.62 -3.98 -5.94
N LYS A 32 6.03 -5.20 -6.28
CA LYS A 32 6.60 -5.52 -7.61
C LYS A 32 5.58 -5.28 -8.72
N MET A 33 4.32 -5.63 -8.48
CA MET A 33 3.24 -5.42 -9.44
C MET A 33 2.90 -3.92 -9.58
N LEU A 34 2.86 -3.18 -8.47
CA LEU A 34 2.73 -1.72 -8.47
C LEU A 34 3.88 -1.06 -9.23
N TYR A 35 5.13 -1.45 -8.96
CA TYR A 35 6.31 -0.95 -9.67
C TYR A 35 6.15 -1.15 -11.19
N LYS A 36 5.80 -2.37 -11.62
CA LYS A 36 5.55 -2.68 -13.05
C LYS A 36 4.44 -1.81 -13.63
N ALA A 37 3.34 -1.60 -12.91
CA ALA A 37 2.22 -0.76 -13.34
C ALA A 37 2.62 0.72 -13.49
N VAL A 38 3.37 1.27 -12.53
CA VAL A 38 3.91 2.64 -12.58
C VAL A 38 4.86 2.81 -13.77
N LYS A 39 5.79 1.87 -13.99
CA LYS A 39 6.70 1.90 -15.15
C LYS A 39 5.96 1.81 -16.49
N SER A 40 4.83 1.12 -16.50
CA SER A 40 3.97 1.01 -17.69
C SER A 40 3.13 2.26 -17.95
N LYS A 41 3.10 3.24 -17.02
CA LYS A 41 2.32 4.49 -17.11
C LYS A 41 0.83 4.25 -17.41
N LYS A 42 0.26 3.19 -16.84
CA LYS A 42 -1.16 2.83 -16.99
C LYS A 42 -1.89 3.05 -15.67
N PRO A 43 -2.58 4.20 -15.47
CA PRO A 43 -3.26 4.51 -14.21
C PRO A 43 -4.25 3.43 -13.76
N GLU A 44 -4.96 2.81 -14.71
CA GLU A 44 -5.88 1.69 -14.42
C GLU A 44 -5.18 0.47 -13.83
N GLU A 45 -3.93 0.21 -14.22
CA GLU A 45 -3.14 -0.87 -13.61
C GLU A 45 -2.64 -0.47 -12.22
N ILE A 46 -2.30 0.80 -12.00
CA ILE A 46 -1.87 1.29 -10.69
C ILE A 46 -3.01 1.19 -9.68
N LYS A 47 -4.26 1.52 -10.10
CA LYS A 47 -5.47 1.39 -9.26
C LYS A 47 -5.65 -0.02 -8.67
N LYS A 48 -5.17 -1.06 -9.35
CA LYS A 48 -5.25 -2.46 -8.87
C LYS A 48 -4.31 -2.76 -7.69
N TRP A 49 -3.27 -1.97 -7.50
CA TRP A 49 -2.21 -2.24 -6.51
C TRP A 49 -2.15 -1.23 -5.36
N ILE A 50 -3.05 -0.26 -5.36
CA ILE A 50 -3.30 0.65 -4.23
C ILE A 50 -4.60 0.25 -3.52
N SER A 51 -4.69 0.58 -2.24
CA SER A 51 -5.88 0.27 -1.45
C SER A 51 -7.05 1.17 -1.80
N GLN A 52 -8.26 0.72 -1.47
CA GLN A 52 -9.47 1.53 -1.69
C GLN A 52 -9.39 2.88 -0.96
N GLY A 53 -8.81 2.92 0.24
CA GLY A 53 -8.59 4.18 0.97
C GLY A 53 -7.58 5.12 0.28
N THR A 54 -6.51 4.57 -0.32
CA THR A 54 -5.54 5.37 -1.11
C THR A 54 -6.19 5.94 -2.37
N LEU A 55 -7.04 5.15 -3.03
CA LEU A 55 -7.81 5.60 -4.18
C LEU A 55 -8.77 6.72 -3.80
N ALA A 56 -9.53 6.57 -2.72
CA ALA A 56 -10.45 7.60 -2.23
C ALA A 56 -9.73 8.90 -1.87
N LEU A 57 -8.55 8.82 -1.25
CA LEU A 57 -7.71 10.00 -1.01
C LEU A 57 -7.27 10.67 -2.31
N SER A 58 -6.93 9.88 -3.32
CA SER A 58 -6.53 10.38 -4.64
C SER A 58 -7.69 11.09 -5.35
N GLU A 59 -8.90 10.56 -5.23
CA GLU A 59 -10.14 11.17 -5.72
C GLU A 59 -10.42 12.51 -5.02
N ALA A 60 -10.34 12.54 -3.69
CA ALA A 60 -10.51 13.77 -2.93
C ALA A 60 -9.49 14.84 -3.34
N ARG A 61 -8.20 14.45 -3.47
CA ARG A 61 -7.13 15.35 -3.90
C ARG A 61 -7.35 15.85 -5.33
N ALA A 62 -7.72 14.97 -6.26
CA ALA A 62 -8.02 15.36 -7.64
C ALA A 62 -9.13 16.40 -7.70
N ASN A 63 -10.19 16.21 -6.91
CA ASN A 63 -11.29 17.17 -6.78
C ASN A 63 -10.82 18.52 -6.22
N MET A 64 -9.97 18.52 -5.18
CA MET A 64 -9.41 19.74 -4.59
C MET A 64 -8.48 20.49 -5.56
N GLU A 65 -7.62 19.77 -6.28
CA GLU A 65 -6.65 20.33 -7.22
C GLU A 65 -7.26 20.61 -8.61
N LYS A 66 -8.57 20.37 -8.80
CA LYS A 66 -9.26 20.46 -10.09
C LYS A 66 -8.50 19.70 -11.19
N SER A 67 -8.04 18.50 -10.86
CA SER A 67 -7.30 17.61 -11.75
C SER A 67 -7.96 16.25 -11.87
N SER A 68 -7.40 15.36 -12.70
CA SER A 68 -7.90 14.00 -12.83
C SER A 68 -7.22 13.06 -11.82
N VAL A 69 -7.96 12.05 -11.39
CA VAL A 69 -7.48 10.99 -10.49
C VAL A 69 -6.30 10.25 -11.12
N GLU A 70 -6.36 10.04 -12.44
CA GLU A 70 -5.30 9.40 -13.23
C GLU A 70 -3.99 10.18 -13.12
N LYS A 71 -4.03 11.51 -13.11
CA LYS A 71 -2.84 12.35 -12.94
C LYS A 71 -2.25 12.22 -11.54
N ILE A 72 -3.09 12.16 -10.51
CA ILE A 72 -2.64 11.96 -9.12
C ILE A 72 -1.98 10.59 -8.97
N ILE A 73 -2.63 9.54 -9.47
CA ILE A 73 -2.18 8.15 -9.39
C ILE A 73 -0.91 7.89 -10.21
N ALA A 74 -0.76 8.56 -11.36
CA ALA A 74 0.43 8.43 -12.20
C ALA A 74 1.73 8.84 -11.47
N ASN A 75 1.62 9.60 -10.37
CA ASN A 75 2.74 9.96 -9.51
C ASN A 75 3.13 8.86 -8.52
N GLY A 76 2.63 7.61 -8.66
CA GLY A 76 3.23 6.39 -8.10
C GLY A 76 3.26 6.25 -6.57
N PHE A 77 2.76 7.26 -5.84
CA PHE A 77 2.63 7.39 -4.38
C PHE A 77 3.92 7.28 -3.54
N THR A 78 4.99 6.72 -4.09
CA THR A 78 6.28 6.55 -3.43
C THR A 78 7.39 6.98 -4.38
N GLU A 79 8.48 7.54 -3.87
CA GLU A 79 9.62 7.89 -4.75
C GLU A 79 10.26 6.63 -5.35
N THR A 80 10.25 5.51 -4.61
CA THR A 80 10.91 4.26 -5.00
C THR A 80 10.25 3.57 -6.21
N THR A 81 8.95 3.79 -6.47
CA THR A 81 8.29 3.26 -7.67
C THR A 81 8.76 3.92 -8.97
N PHE A 82 9.44 5.08 -8.90
CA PHE A 82 10.06 5.73 -10.07
C PHE A 82 11.50 5.33 -10.34
N SER A 83 12.12 4.54 -9.47
CA SER A 83 13.51 4.12 -9.65
C SER A 83 13.74 3.49 -11.02
N ALA A 84 14.94 3.69 -11.56
CA ALA A 84 15.31 3.21 -12.89
C ALA A 84 15.14 1.70 -13.02
N SER A 85 15.55 0.96 -11.98
CA SER A 85 15.35 -0.47 -11.79
C SER A 85 14.50 -0.75 -10.55
N LEU A 86 14.02 -1.99 -10.41
CA LEU A 86 13.34 -2.44 -9.19
C LEU A 86 14.28 -2.23 -7.99
N PRO A 87 13.89 -1.44 -6.97
CA PRO A 87 14.71 -1.23 -5.79
C PRO A 87 14.92 -2.53 -5.00
N GLN A 88 15.92 -2.52 -4.11
CA GLN A 88 16.06 -3.59 -3.13
C GLN A 88 14.87 -3.56 -2.17
N ILE A 89 14.34 -4.74 -1.86
CA ILE A 89 13.21 -4.95 -0.95
C ILE A 89 13.68 -5.92 0.12
N ARG A 90 13.37 -5.64 1.38
CA ARG A 90 13.66 -6.52 2.52
C ARG A 90 12.55 -6.42 3.58
N ASP A 91 12.71 -7.23 4.62
CA ASP A 91 11.94 -7.13 5.86
C ASP A 91 10.41 -7.08 5.62
N GLU A 92 9.89 -8.10 4.94
CA GLU A 92 8.44 -8.26 4.81
C GLU A 92 7.85 -8.68 6.16
N ARG A 93 6.89 -7.90 6.66
CA ARG A 93 6.23 -8.10 7.94
C ARG A 93 4.73 -8.18 7.71
N ILE A 94 4.06 -9.15 8.33
CA ILE A 94 2.61 -9.38 8.18
C ILE A 94 2.01 -9.62 9.57
N ASN A 95 0.90 -8.93 9.87
CA ASN A 95 0.09 -9.12 11.07
C ASN A 95 -1.40 -8.95 10.71
N GLY A 96 -2.09 -10.09 10.53
CA GLY A 96 -3.46 -10.11 10.05
C GLY A 96 -3.58 -9.47 8.65
N ASP A 97 -4.44 -8.47 8.54
CA ASP A 97 -4.67 -7.74 7.28
C ASP A 97 -3.65 -6.62 7.02
N PHE A 98 -2.68 -6.41 7.92
CA PHE A 98 -1.71 -5.33 7.82
C PHE A 98 -0.34 -5.91 7.52
N GLY A 99 0.39 -5.28 6.61
CA GLY A 99 1.70 -5.72 6.18
C GLY A 99 2.60 -4.56 5.83
N ALA A 100 3.90 -4.76 5.89
CA ALA A 100 4.88 -3.74 5.54
C ALA A 100 6.09 -4.39 4.87
N ILE A 101 6.81 -3.59 4.09
CA ILE A 101 8.11 -3.93 3.52
C ILE A 101 9.05 -2.75 3.66
N GLU A 102 10.34 -3.01 3.76
CA GLU A 102 11.36 -1.98 3.58
C GLU A 102 11.84 -1.95 2.13
N VAL A 103 11.89 -0.75 1.55
CA VAL A 103 12.37 -0.52 0.18
C VAL A 103 13.52 0.48 0.20
N TRP A 104 14.63 0.14 -0.47
CA TRP A 104 15.78 1.03 -0.54
C TRP A 104 15.49 2.25 -1.42
N ASN A 105 15.53 3.45 -0.84
CA ASN A 105 15.48 4.69 -1.57
C ASN A 105 16.91 5.20 -1.83
N GLU A 106 17.41 5.01 -3.05
CA GLU A 106 18.75 5.42 -3.46
C GLU A 106 18.99 6.93 -3.33
N LYS A 107 17.97 7.75 -3.63
CA LYS A 107 18.05 9.22 -3.58
C LYS A 107 18.21 9.71 -2.14
N ARG A 108 17.49 9.08 -1.20
CA ARG A 108 17.51 9.44 0.23
C ARG A 108 18.53 8.65 1.04
N ARG A 109 19.14 7.61 0.43
CA ARG A 109 20.08 6.68 1.07
C ARG A 109 19.54 6.09 2.37
N LEU A 110 18.28 5.69 2.36
CA LEU A 110 17.60 5.10 3.51
C LEU A 110 16.61 4.02 3.06
N TRP A 111 16.30 3.13 3.98
CA TRP A 111 15.19 2.19 3.86
C TRP A 111 13.87 2.89 4.17
N GLU A 112 12.95 2.91 3.21
CA GLU A 112 11.60 3.42 3.38
C GLU A 112 10.67 2.29 3.79
N ASP A 113 9.92 2.48 4.87
CA ASP A 113 8.93 1.52 5.34
C ASP A 113 7.58 1.77 4.68
N LEU A 114 7.13 0.85 3.83
CA LEU A 114 5.93 1.00 3.03
C LEU A 114 4.79 0.14 3.59
N PRO A 115 3.64 0.75 3.96
CA PRO A 115 2.48 0.04 4.49
C PRO A 115 1.62 -0.58 3.38
N PHE A 116 1.12 -1.78 3.65
CA PHE A 116 0.21 -2.55 2.83
C PHE A 116 -0.97 -3.05 3.67
N ILE A 117 -2.13 -3.16 3.04
CA ILE A 117 -3.28 -3.84 3.62
C ILE A 117 -3.79 -4.94 2.69
N LYS A 118 -4.33 -6.01 3.29
CA LYS A 118 -4.96 -7.10 2.58
C LYS A 118 -6.45 -6.78 2.41
N GLU A 119 -6.86 -6.55 1.17
CA GLU A 119 -8.26 -6.24 0.85
C GLU A 119 -8.87 -7.35 0.00
N ALA A 120 -10.20 -7.47 0.08
CA ALA A 120 -11.02 -8.34 -0.75
C ALA A 120 -12.39 -7.71 -1.00
N SER A 121 -13.10 -8.22 -2.01
CA SER A 121 -14.48 -7.90 -2.29
C SER A 121 -15.37 -9.10 -1.98
N VAL A 122 -16.63 -8.83 -1.64
CA VAL A 122 -17.67 -9.83 -1.43
C VAL A 122 -18.68 -9.74 -2.56
N SER A 123 -19.05 -10.87 -3.17
CA SER A 123 -20.21 -10.98 -4.05
C SER A 123 -21.19 -11.99 -3.46
N PHE A 124 -22.49 -11.72 -3.58
CA PHE A 124 -23.51 -12.63 -3.05
C PHE A 124 -24.75 -12.71 -3.93
N GLU A 125 -25.45 -13.83 -3.79
CA GLU A 125 -26.75 -14.10 -4.42
C GLU A 125 -27.67 -14.74 -3.38
N PHE A 126 -28.87 -14.18 -3.24
CA PHE A 126 -29.93 -14.72 -2.41
C PHE A 126 -31.18 -14.93 -3.26
N THR A 127 -31.84 -16.07 -3.05
CA THR A 127 -33.14 -16.39 -3.66
C THR A 127 -34.05 -16.89 -2.55
N GLY A 128 -35.12 -16.15 -2.29
CA GLY A 128 -36.06 -16.45 -1.23
C GLY A 128 -37.09 -15.33 -1.05
N ASP A 129 -38.19 -15.66 -0.37
CA ASP A 129 -39.32 -14.75 -0.19
C ASP A 129 -39.05 -13.70 0.89
N ASP A 130 -38.38 -14.09 1.99
CA ASP A 130 -38.00 -13.17 3.06
C ASP A 130 -36.60 -12.59 2.85
N LYS A 131 -36.55 -11.44 2.18
CA LYS A 131 -35.32 -10.69 1.89
C LYS A 131 -34.91 -9.73 3.01
N SER A 132 -35.71 -9.61 4.09
CA SER A 132 -35.57 -8.55 5.09
C SER A 132 -34.17 -8.52 5.73
N LYS A 133 -33.66 -9.69 6.12
CA LYS A 133 -32.32 -9.85 6.72
C LYS A 133 -31.18 -9.45 5.78
N ILE A 134 -31.28 -9.81 4.50
CA ILE A 134 -30.27 -9.43 3.49
C ILE A 134 -30.23 -7.92 3.33
N LEU A 135 -31.39 -7.27 3.25
CA LEU A 135 -31.49 -5.83 3.11
C LEU A 135 -31.00 -5.10 4.37
N GLU A 136 -31.22 -5.66 5.56
CA GLU A 136 -30.68 -5.12 6.82
C GLU A 136 -29.14 -5.20 6.86
N ILE A 137 -28.58 -6.36 6.54
CA ILE A 137 -27.12 -6.55 6.48
C ILE A 137 -26.49 -5.55 5.52
N ALA A 138 -27.08 -5.40 4.33
CA ALA A 138 -26.55 -4.48 3.33
C ALA A 138 -26.69 -3.00 3.72
N LYS A 139 -27.79 -2.60 4.38
CA LYS A 139 -27.90 -1.25 4.97
C LYS A 139 -26.83 -1.00 6.04
N SER A 140 -26.47 -2.02 6.81
CA SER A 140 -25.41 -1.93 7.83
C SER A 140 -23.98 -1.98 7.25
N THR A 141 -23.84 -2.27 5.95
CA THR A 141 -22.54 -2.40 5.27
C THR A 141 -22.48 -1.42 4.10
N PRO A 142 -22.03 -0.16 4.32
CA PRO A 142 -22.14 0.92 3.32
C PRO A 142 -21.40 0.67 2.00
N THR A 143 -20.50 -0.32 1.96
CA THR A 143 -19.73 -0.70 0.78
C THR A 143 -20.43 -1.73 -0.10
N LEU A 144 -21.57 -2.29 0.32
CA LEU A 144 -22.37 -3.24 -0.47
C LEU A 144 -23.33 -2.50 -1.40
N GLU A 145 -23.20 -2.78 -2.69
CA GLU A 145 -24.13 -2.38 -3.74
C GLU A 145 -25.05 -3.57 -4.04
N ILE A 146 -26.36 -3.34 -4.08
CA ILE A 146 -27.38 -4.39 -4.24
C ILE A 146 -28.19 -4.14 -5.50
N THR A 147 -28.57 -5.20 -6.19
CA THR A 147 -29.58 -5.21 -7.24
C THR A 147 -30.65 -6.22 -6.88
N GLU A 148 -31.92 -5.81 -7.00
CA GLU A 148 -33.08 -6.68 -6.79
C GLU A 148 -33.80 -6.88 -8.12
N GLU A 149 -33.93 -8.15 -8.53
CA GLU A 149 -34.63 -8.55 -9.74
C GLU A 149 -35.56 -9.72 -9.40
N ASN A 150 -36.87 -9.51 -9.51
CA ASN A 150 -37.89 -10.51 -9.16
C ASN A 150 -37.69 -11.03 -7.73
N SER A 151 -37.64 -12.36 -7.52
CA SER A 151 -37.39 -13.01 -6.22
C SER A 151 -35.90 -13.17 -5.89
N ARG A 152 -35.00 -12.52 -6.63
CA ARG A 152 -33.55 -12.62 -6.47
C ARG A 152 -32.95 -11.31 -5.99
N VAL A 153 -32.01 -11.41 -5.05
CA VAL A 153 -31.19 -10.29 -4.58
C VAL A 153 -29.74 -10.64 -4.84
N THR A 154 -29.02 -9.80 -5.57
CA THR A 154 -27.59 -9.93 -5.80
C THR A 154 -26.88 -8.70 -5.27
N GLY A 155 -25.64 -8.83 -4.83
CA GLY A 155 -24.85 -7.66 -4.49
C GLY A 155 -23.36 -7.90 -4.57
N SER A 156 -22.61 -6.80 -4.59
CA SER A 156 -21.16 -6.79 -4.60
C SER A 156 -20.62 -5.67 -3.73
N SER A 157 -19.48 -5.90 -3.09
CA SER A 157 -18.81 -4.87 -2.31
C SER A 157 -17.64 -4.25 -3.07
N LYS A 158 -17.40 -2.96 -2.79
CA LYS A 158 -16.06 -2.39 -2.98
C LYS A 158 -15.03 -3.14 -2.11
N PRO A 159 -13.74 -3.10 -2.46
CA PRO A 159 -12.70 -3.72 -1.64
C PRO A 159 -12.73 -3.18 -0.21
N MET A 160 -12.61 -4.08 0.76
CA MET A 160 -12.49 -3.79 2.19
C MET A 160 -11.43 -4.71 2.82
N LEU A 161 -11.06 -4.48 4.08
CA LEU A 161 -10.15 -5.38 4.80
C LEU A 161 -10.63 -6.83 4.70
N TYR A 162 -9.70 -7.76 4.49
CA TYR A 162 -10.03 -9.17 4.28
C TYR A 162 -10.83 -9.77 5.46
N SER A 163 -10.45 -9.45 6.71
CA SER A 163 -11.24 -9.85 7.89
C SER A 163 -12.68 -9.31 7.88
N ALA A 164 -12.87 -8.05 7.47
CA ALA A 164 -14.21 -7.47 7.35
C ALA A 164 -15.03 -8.16 6.24
N ALA A 165 -14.39 -8.58 5.15
CA ALA A 165 -15.04 -9.37 4.11
C ALA A 165 -15.47 -10.76 4.62
N GLU A 166 -14.68 -11.40 5.50
CA GLU A 166 -15.05 -12.66 6.16
C GLU A 166 -16.24 -12.49 7.12
N ASP A 167 -16.28 -11.39 7.88
CA ASP A 167 -17.41 -11.06 8.76
C ASP A 167 -18.70 -10.83 7.95
N VAL A 168 -18.63 -10.06 6.86
CA VAL A 168 -19.77 -9.80 5.96
C VAL A 168 -20.24 -11.10 5.31
N LYS A 169 -19.29 -11.94 4.86
CA LYS A 169 -19.61 -13.26 4.31
C LYS A 169 -20.41 -14.09 5.31
N THR A 170 -19.92 -14.20 6.55
CA THR A 170 -20.56 -14.98 7.61
C THR A 170 -22.01 -14.52 7.83
N LYS A 171 -22.23 -13.21 7.99
CA LYS A 171 -23.58 -12.64 8.17
C LYS A 171 -24.52 -12.94 7.00
N LEU A 172 -24.03 -12.82 5.77
CA LEU A 172 -24.81 -13.08 4.56
C LEU A 172 -25.14 -14.58 4.40
N GLU A 173 -24.20 -15.48 4.70
CA GLU A 173 -24.42 -16.93 4.68
C GLU A 173 -25.42 -17.37 5.76
N GLU A 174 -25.36 -16.79 6.96
CA GLU A 174 -26.35 -16.99 8.04
C GLU A 174 -27.76 -16.53 7.64
N ALA A 175 -27.84 -15.52 6.78
CA ALA A 175 -29.10 -15.05 6.18
C ALA A 175 -29.53 -15.89 4.95
N GLY A 176 -28.79 -16.95 4.60
CA GLY A 176 -29.13 -17.88 3.53
C GLY A 176 -28.65 -17.46 2.13
N ALA A 177 -27.79 -16.45 2.03
CA ALA A 177 -27.18 -16.09 0.74
C ALA A 177 -26.03 -17.04 0.38
N LYS A 178 -25.83 -17.25 -0.92
CA LYS A 178 -24.61 -17.83 -1.47
C LYS A 178 -23.59 -16.72 -1.64
N VAL A 179 -22.43 -16.84 -1.00
CA VAL A 179 -21.44 -15.76 -0.94
C VAL A 179 -20.09 -16.21 -1.49
N LYS A 180 -19.38 -15.31 -2.16
CA LYS A 180 -18.01 -15.49 -2.62
C LYS A 180 -17.15 -14.32 -2.17
N ILE A 181 -15.94 -14.61 -1.71
CA ILE A 181 -14.89 -13.61 -1.51
C ILE A 181 -14.00 -13.64 -2.75
N GLU A 182 -13.74 -12.46 -3.31
CA GLU A 182 -13.05 -12.26 -4.57
C GLU A 182 -11.97 -11.18 -4.42
N ASN A 183 -11.03 -11.12 -5.38
CA ASN A 183 -10.01 -10.07 -5.46
C ASN A 183 -9.14 -9.90 -4.20
N ILE A 184 -8.92 -11.00 -3.47
CA ILE A 184 -8.05 -11.03 -2.28
C ILE A 184 -6.63 -10.63 -2.72
N SER A 185 -6.15 -9.48 -2.25
CA SER A 185 -4.83 -8.98 -2.65
C SER A 185 -4.25 -8.03 -1.62
N TRP A 186 -2.93 -8.07 -1.46
CA TRP A 186 -2.18 -7.00 -0.80
C TRP A 186 -2.16 -5.74 -1.68
N ARG A 187 -2.32 -4.58 -1.05
CA ARG A 187 -2.41 -3.27 -1.72
C ARG A 187 -1.71 -2.20 -0.89
N LEU A 188 -1.02 -1.28 -1.56
CA LEU A 188 -0.29 -0.19 -0.91
C LEU A 188 -1.28 0.77 -0.22
N ALA A 189 -1.03 1.11 1.05
CA ALA A 189 -1.91 1.91 1.90
C ALA A 189 -1.28 3.26 2.27
N VAL A 190 -1.39 4.26 1.39
CA VAL A 190 -0.75 5.57 1.61
C VAL A 190 -1.76 6.63 2.03
N GLY A 191 -1.34 7.45 2.98
CA GLY A 191 -2.01 8.70 3.34
C GLY A 191 -2.56 8.73 4.75
N GLU A 192 -2.99 9.91 5.16
CA GLU A 192 -3.42 10.19 6.53
C GLU A 192 -4.71 9.46 6.92
N ILE A 193 -5.50 9.01 5.93
CA ILE A 193 -6.72 8.22 6.16
C ILE A 193 -6.45 6.90 6.89
N PHE A 194 -5.21 6.41 6.85
CA PHE A 194 -4.80 5.20 7.56
C PHE A 194 -4.27 5.48 8.98
N ASN A 195 -4.13 6.75 9.37
CA ASN A 195 -3.69 7.10 10.71
C ASN A 195 -4.71 6.62 11.76
N GLY A 196 -4.26 5.88 12.76
CA GLY A 196 -5.11 5.24 13.78
C GLY A 196 -5.85 3.98 13.32
N VAL A 197 -5.96 3.71 12.01
CA VAL A 197 -6.59 2.51 11.46
C VAL A 197 -5.56 1.43 11.14
N TYR A 198 -4.40 1.82 10.61
CA TYR A 198 -3.32 0.91 10.27
C TYR A 198 -2.63 0.38 11.53
N LYS A 199 -2.68 -0.94 11.72
CA LYS A 199 -1.99 -1.62 12.81
C LYS A 199 -0.64 -2.12 12.30
N SER A 200 0.43 -1.42 12.67
CA SER A 200 1.78 -1.80 12.22
C SER A 200 2.10 -3.27 12.56
N PRO A 201 2.67 -4.04 11.61
CA PRO A 201 3.05 -5.44 11.85
C PRO A 201 4.32 -5.58 12.70
N GLY A 202 4.92 -4.48 13.15
CA GLY A 202 6.10 -4.48 14.02
C GLY A 202 7.06 -3.35 13.70
N LYS A 203 8.11 -3.21 14.52
CA LYS A 203 9.22 -2.29 14.22
C LYS A 203 9.93 -2.74 12.94
N SER A 204 10.32 -1.77 12.12
CA SER A 204 11.08 -2.06 10.90
C SER A 204 12.53 -2.43 11.22
N GLN A 205 13.17 -3.23 10.37
CA GLN A 205 14.55 -3.67 10.54
C GLN A 205 15.51 -2.47 10.63
N SER A 206 15.34 -1.43 9.81
CA SER A 206 16.18 -0.23 9.86
C SER A 206 16.05 0.53 11.19
N LEU A 207 14.86 0.52 11.81
CA LEU A 207 14.68 1.09 13.16
C LEU A 207 15.42 0.25 14.20
N ILE A 208 15.32 -1.07 14.12
CA ILE A 208 16.01 -2.00 15.04
C ILE A 208 17.54 -1.84 14.90
N GLU A 209 18.05 -1.80 13.67
CA GLU A 209 19.48 -1.59 13.38
C GLU A 209 19.97 -0.25 13.93
N ARG A 210 19.19 0.82 13.77
CA ARG A 210 19.52 2.15 14.29
C ARG A 210 19.48 2.20 15.82
N GLU A 211 18.48 1.60 16.45
CA GLU A 211 18.39 1.48 17.91
C GLU A 211 19.59 0.69 18.47
N ALA A 212 19.95 -0.42 17.82
CA ALA A 212 21.11 -1.24 18.20
C ALA A 212 22.45 -0.51 18.02
N ALA A 213 22.64 0.21 16.91
CA ALA A 213 23.83 1.03 16.68
C ALA A 213 23.97 2.16 17.71
N ASN A 214 22.86 2.82 18.04
CA ASN A 214 22.83 3.85 19.08
C ASN A 214 23.18 3.27 20.46
N ALA A 215 22.64 2.09 20.80
CA ALA A 215 22.95 1.40 22.06
C ALA A 215 24.43 0.97 22.13
N ALA A 216 24.99 0.47 21.03
CA ALA A 216 26.41 0.10 20.95
C ALA A 216 27.34 1.31 21.14
N ASN A 217 26.96 2.48 20.62
CA ASN A 217 27.73 3.71 20.74
C ASN A 217 27.63 4.40 22.12
N GLN A 218 26.61 4.08 22.94
CA GLN A 218 26.51 4.58 24.33
C GLN A 218 27.62 4.04 25.26
N GLY A 219 28.36 3.00 24.84
CA GLY A 219 29.54 2.49 25.54
C GLY A 219 30.84 3.28 25.28
N THR A 220 30.84 4.18 24.29
CA THR A 220 31.97 5.07 23.98
C THR A 220 31.58 6.49 24.37
N MET A 221 31.73 6.84 25.65
CA MET A 221 31.84 8.25 26.01
C MET A 221 33.01 8.85 25.20
N PRO A 222 32.84 9.99 24.51
CA PRO A 222 34.00 10.73 24.04
C PRO A 222 34.91 11.01 25.25
N PRO A 223 36.23 10.91 25.13
CA PRO A 223 37.12 11.22 26.25
C PRO A 223 36.82 12.65 26.70
N THR A 224 36.29 12.79 27.92
CA THR A 224 36.17 14.05 28.64
C THR A 224 37.58 14.50 29.00
N GLY A 225 38.29 15.05 28.01
CA GLY A 225 39.73 15.22 28.10
C GLY A 225 40.28 16.40 27.31
N LEU A 226 39.60 17.54 27.31
CA LEU A 226 40.25 18.84 27.11
C LEU A 226 39.52 19.88 27.98
N ALA A 227 39.91 19.94 29.26
CA ALA A 227 39.68 21.11 30.09
C ALA A 227 40.47 22.28 29.49
N ASN A 228 39.79 23.15 28.74
CA ASN A 228 40.38 24.41 28.32
C ASN A 228 40.43 25.33 29.55
N SER A 229 41.56 25.27 30.26
CA SER A 229 41.91 26.26 31.28
C SER A 229 42.26 27.57 30.58
N GLN A 230 41.26 28.41 30.34
CA GLN A 230 41.50 29.84 30.18
C GLN A 230 41.25 30.51 31.52
N SER A 231 42.34 30.73 32.25
CA SER A 231 42.40 31.67 33.35
C SER A 231 42.08 33.07 32.82
N ASN A 232 40.87 33.56 33.08
CA ASN A 232 40.61 34.99 33.00
C ASN A 232 41.28 35.65 34.20
N THR A 233 42.50 36.15 33.98
CA THR A 233 43.09 37.16 34.86
C THR A 233 42.34 38.47 34.65
N ASP A 234 41.53 38.75 35.66
CA ASP A 234 41.17 40.04 36.20
C ASP A 234 42.08 41.22 35.76
N THR A 235 41.49 42.23 35.14
CA THR A 235 41.94 43.62 35.28
C THR A 235 40.72 44.52 35.46
N ASP A 236 40.41 44.76 36.74
CA ASP A 236 39.96 46.03 37.30
C ASP A 236 40.27 47.26 36.42
N SER A 237 39.23 48.00 36.05
CA SER A 237 39.32 49.46 36.04
C SER A 237 37.95 50.08 36.31
N THR A 238 37.75 50.35 37.59
CA THR A 238 36.73 51.23 38.14
C THR A 238 36.83 52.66 37.56
N LYS A 239 35.66 53.31 37.38
CA LYS A 239 35.38 54.78 37.30
C LYS A 239 35.39 55.49 35.93
N ARG A 240 34.21 56.00 35.53
CA ARG A 240 33.83 57.44 35.50
C ARG A 240 32.46 57.61 34.81
N LYS A 241 31.43 57.95 35.59
CA LYS A 241 30.80 59.29 35.75
C LYS A 241 29.66 59.58 34.77
N THR A 242 28.46 59.64 35.37
CA THR A 242 27.32 60.53 35.08
C THR A 242 27.68 61.85 34.39
N LYS A 243 26.92 62.21 33.36
CA LYS A 243 25.88 63.27 33.44
C LYS A 243 24.89 63.14 32.29
#